data_AF-A0A7J9CJQ1-F1
#
_entry.id   AF-A0A7J9CJQ1-F1
#
_cell.length_a   1.000
_cell.length_b   1.000
_cell.length_c   1.000
_cell.angle_alpha   90.00
_cell.angle_beta   90.00
_cell.angle_gamma   90.00
#
_symmetry.space_group_name_H-M   'P 1'
#
loop_
_entity.id
_entity.type
_entity.pdbx_description
1 polymer ?
#
loop_
_entity_poly.entity_id
_entity_poly.type
_entity_poly.pdbx_seq_one_letter_code
_entity_poly.pdbx_strand_id
1 'polypeptide(L)' 'MKQTIPQPKIEDGEEVTFEATTAAVKRSVHLFSALQSIHGHWPAENAGPMSCHYISQDISILYSLQNIAKKFSVTFIVI' A
#
# COMPACT_ATOMS: atom_id res chain seq x y z
N MET A 1 7.20 -12.90 -9.45
CA MET A 1 8.59 -13.40 -9.42
C MET A 1 8.63 -14.61 -8.51
N LYS A 2 9.19 -15.75 -8.93
CA LYS A 2 9.31 -16.95 -8.07
C LYS A 2 10.64 -16.88 -7.33
N GLN A 3 10.61 -16.95 -5.99
CA GLN A 3 11.83 -16.94 -5.18
C GLN A 3 12.62 -18.24 -5.44
N THR A 4 13.89 -18.12 -5.84
CA THR A 4 14.76 -19.26 -6.18
C THR A 4 15.85 -19.50 -5.13
N ILE A 5 16.14 -18.48 -4.31
CA ILE A 5 17.13 -18.60 -3.23
C ILE A 5 16.46 -19.31 -2.04
N PRO A 6 17.03 -20.44 -1.55
CA PRO A 6 16.52 -21.14 -0.39
C PRO A 6 16.42 -20.22 0.83
N GLN A 7 15.37 -20.42 1.64
CA GLN A 7 15.23 -19.67 2.89
C GLN A 7 16.24 -20.21 3.91
N PRO A 8 17.15 -19.38 4.44
CA PRO A 8 17.96 -19.78 5.58
C PRO A 8 17.04 -19.98 6.79
N LYS A 9 17.23 -21.09 7.50
CA LYS A 9 16.63 -21.37 8.81
C LYS A 9 17.77 -21.35 9.81
N ILE A 10 17.61 -20.56 10.87
CA ILE A 10 18.59 -20.42 11.94
C ILE A 10 17.80 -20.67 13.21
N GLU A 11 18.21 -21.67 13.99
CA GLU A 11 17.57 -22.02 15.25
C GLU A 11 18.06 -21.10 16.38
N ASP A 12 17.34 -21.07 17.50
CA ASP A 12 17.69 -20.20 18.62
C ASP A 12 19.01 -20.65 19.27
N GLY A 13 19.97 -19.73 19.37
CA GLY A 13 21.34 -20.02 19.84
C GLY A 13 22.32 -20.51 18.76
N GLU A 14 21.89 -20.67 17.51
CA GLU A 14 22.78 -20.97 16.39
C GLU A 14 23.55 -19.71 15.93
N GLU A 15 24.83 -19.88 15.57
CA GLU A 15 25.65 -18.77 15.10
C GLU A 15 25.18 -18.30 13.71
N VAL A 16 24.93 -17.00 13.57
CA VAL A 16 24.53 -16.40 12.30
C VAL A 16 25.75 -16.30 11.38
N THR A 17 25.78 -17.13 10.34
CA THR A 17 26.87 -17.15 9.36
C THR A 17 26.73 -16.04 8.31
N PHE A 18 27.85 -15.70 7.67
CA PHE A 18 27.89 -14.74 6.59
C PHE A 18 27.05 -15.19 5.38
N GLU A 19 27.09 -16.49 5.07
CA GLU A 19 26.35 -17.11 3.97
C GLU A 19 24.84 -17.03 4.21
N ALA A 20 24.38 -17.36 5.42
CA ALA A 20 22.97 -17.28 5.78
C ALA A 20 22.46 -15.84 5.72
N THR A 21 23.24 -14.89 6.24
CA THR A 21 22.94 -13.45 6.16
C THR A 21 22.85 -12.98 4.71
N THR A 22 23.83 -13.36 3.88
CA THR A 22 23.86 -12.98 2.46
C THR A 22 22.67 -13.56 1.70
N ALA A 23 22.30 -14.80 1.97
CA ALA A 23 21.11 -15.43 1.37
C ALA A 23 19.82 -14.70 1.78
N ALA A 24 19.67 -14.35 3.07
CA ALA A 24 18.53 -13.61 3.58
C ALA A 24 18.41 -12.23 2.92
N VAL A 25 19.51 -11.45 2.88
CA VAL A 25 19.52 -10.11 2.27
C VAL A 25 19.19 -10.18 0.79
N LYS A 26 19.79 -11.10 0.02
CA LYS A 26 19.48 -11.26 -1.40
C LYS A 26 17.99 -11.55 -1.62
N ARG A 27 17.39 -12.43 -0.81
CA ARG A 27 15.95 -12.73 -0.87
C ARG A 27 15.10 -11.48 -0.61
N SER A 28 15.45 -10.71 0.42
CA SER A 28 14.76 -9.48 0.78
C SER A 28 14.85 -8.41 -0.31
N VAL A 29 16.04 -8.22 -0.90
CA VAL A 29 16.24 -7.28 -2.01
C VAL A 29 15.42 -7.69 -3.22
N HIS A 30 15.42 -8.97 -3.60
CA HIS A 30 14.57 -9.44 -4.70
C HIS A 30 13.09 -9.16 -4.48
N LEU A 31 12.60 -9.37 -3.24
CA LEU A 31 11.22 -9.06 -2.89
C LEU A 31 10.93 -7.56 -2.94
N PHE A 32 11.79 -6.74 -2.33
CA PHE A 32 11.62 -5.29 -2.31
C PHE A 32 11.67 -4.73 -3.73
N SER A 33 12.65 -5.09 -4.55
CA SER A 33 12.73 -4.68 -5.97
C SER A 33 11.47 -5.00 -6.75
N ALA A 34 10.80 -6.13 -6.47
CA ALA A 34 9.56 -6.49 -7.15
C ALA A 34 8.34 -5.62 -6.75
N LEU A 35 8.41 -4.90 -5.62
CA LEU A 35 7.37 -3.96 -5.18
C LEU A 35 7.53 -2.55 -5.77
N GLN A 36 8.65 -2.27 -6.45
CA GLN A 36 8.86 -0.99 -7.10
C GLN A 36 7.79 -0.72 -8.15
N SER A 37 7.25 0.50 -8.19
CA SER A 37 6.32 0.88 -9.26
C SER A 37 7.05 1.08 -10.58
N ILE A 38 6.27 1.18 -11.66
CA ILE A 38 6.79 1.52 -12.99
C ILE A 38 7.50 2.89 -13.05
N HIS A 39 7.25 3.77 -12.07
CA HIS A 39 7.86 5.10 -11.96
C HIS A 39 9.09 5.11 -11.05
N GLY A 40 9.46 3.96 -10.48
CA GLY A 40 10.66 3.82 -9.66
C GLY A 40 10.47 4.11 -8.17
N HIS A 41 9.30 4.59 -7.73
CA HIS A 41 9.00 4.77 -6.31
C HIS A 41 8.50 3.47 -5.66
N TRP A 42 8.62 3.35 -4.34
CA TRP A 42 7.98 2.27 -3.59
C TRP A 42 6.64 2.72 -3.02
N PRO A 43 5.52 2.12 -3.43
CA PRO A 43 4.24 2.40 -2.82
C PRO A 43 4.25 1.88 -1.38
N ALA A 44 3.75 2.70 -0.46
CA ALA A 44 3.55 2.33 0.93
C ALA A 44 2.09 2.57 1.29
N GLU A 45 1.50 1.64 2.02
CA GLU A 45 0.21 1.87 2.65
C GLU A 45 0.42 2.85 3.80
N ASN A 46 -0.17 4.04 3.67
CA ASN A 46 -0.15 5.08 4.72
C ASN A 46 -1.54 5.18 5.38
N ALA A 47 -2.05 4.05 5.88
CA ALA A 47 -3.25 4.00 6.69
C ALA A 47 -2.86 4.26 8.16
N GLY A 48 -3.39 5.31 8.77
CA GLY A 48 -3.07 5.71 10.14
C GLY A 48 -4.18 6.55 10.78
N PRO A 49 -4.06 6.96 12.05
CA PRO A 49 -5.12 7.71 12.73
C PRO A 49 -5.55 8.98 11.98
N MET A 50 -4.59 9.64 11.33
CA MET A 50 -4.84 10.80 10.48
C MET A 50 -5.62 10.45 9.20
N SER A 51 -5.46 9.25 8.61
CA SER A 51 -6.20 8.87 7.40
C SER A 51 -7.70 8.74 7.67
N CYS A 52 -8.13 8.31 8.86
CA CYS A 52 -9.55 8.29 9.25
C CYS A 52 -10.17 9.70 9.27
N HIS A 53 -9.40 10.72 9.67
CA HIS A 53 -9.86 12.10 9.65
C HIS A 53 -10.10 12.61 8.22
N TYR A 54 -9.14 12.38 7.32
CA TYR A 54 -9.28 12.78 5.91
C TYR A 54 -10.44 12.05 5.22
N ILE A 55 -10.56 10.74 5.43
CA ILE A 55 -11.66 9.95 4.88
C ILE A 55 -13.02 10.47 5.36
N SER A 56 -13.15 10.90 6.63
CA SER A 56 -14.41 11.48 7.14
C SER A 56 -14.80 12.80 6.45
N GLN A 57 -13.81 13.62 6.11
CA GLN A 57 -14.02 14.88 5.38
C GLN A 57 -14.38 14.60 3.92
N ASP A 58 -13.66 13.71 3.25
CA ASP A 58 -13.89 13.34 1.86
C ASP A 58 -15.29 12.74 1.64
N ILE A 59 -15.75 11.87 2.56
CA ILE A 59 -17.11 11.32 2.54
C ILE A 59 -18.15 12.44 2.65
N SER A 60 -17.96 13.39 3.56
CA SER A 60 -18.88 14.51 3.77
C SER A 60 -18.98 15.41 2.53
N ILE A 61 -17.84 15.69 1.89
CA ILE A 61 -17.76 16.47 0.65
C ILE A 61 -18.47 15.73 -0.49
N LEU A 62 -18.23 14.43 -0.65
CA LEU A 62 -18.87 13.61 -1.68
C LEU A 62 -20.40 13.60 -1.56
N TYR A 63 -20.92 13.42 -0.34
CA TYR A 63 -22.37 13.47 -0.10
C TYR A 63 -22.97 14.85 -0.43
N SER A 64 -22.27 15.93 -0.09
CA SER A 64 -22.69 17.29 -0.42
C SER A 64 -22.77 17.52 -1.94
N LEU A 65 -21.74 17.13 -2.68
CA LEU A 65 -21.69 17.24 -4.14
C LEU A 65 -22.80 16.42 -4.82
N GLN A 66 -23.07 15.21 -4.33
CA GLN A 66 -24.17 14.38 -4.83
C GLN A 66 -25.54 15.05 -4.60
N ASN A 67 -25.75 15.68 -3.45
CA ASN A 67 -27.00 16.39 -3.16
C ASN A 67 -27.18 17.62 -4.05
N ILE A 68 -26.11 18.38 -4.28
CA ILE A 68 -26.11 19.52 -5.21
C ILE A 68 -26.42 19.06 -6.64
N ALA A 69 -25.74 18.01 -7.12
CA ALA A 69 -25.97 17.46 -8.45
C ALA A 69 -27.40 16.94 -8.63
N LYS A 70 -27.97 16.25 -7.63
CA LYS A 70 -29.37 15.82 -7.63
C LYS A 70 -30.33 17.01 -7.70
N LYS A 71 -30.09 18.06 -6.90
CA LYS A 71 -30.96 19.24 -6.87
C LYS A 71 -30.93 19.98 -8.21
N PHE A 72 -29.74 20.14 -8.80
CA PHE A 72 -29.59 20.71 -10.13
C PHE A 72 -30.31 19.87 -11.20
N SER A 73 -30.14 18.55 -11.20
CA SER A 73 -30.83 17.64 -12.14
C SER A 73 -32.36 17.74 -12.03
N VAL A 74 -32.91 17.77 -10.82
CA VAL A 74 -34.36 17.92 -10.60
C VAL A 74 -34.85 19.29 -11.05
N THR A 75 -34.10 20.37 -10.83
CA THR A 75 -34.49 21.72 -11.28
C THR A 75 -34.55 21.84 -12.81
N PHE A 76 -33.67 21.16 -13.56
CA PHE A 76 -33.71 21.16 -15.04
C PHE A 76 -34.74 20.21 -15.64
N ILE A 77 -35.25 19.23 -14.89
CA ILE A 77 -36.33 18.32 -15.33
C ILE A 77 -37.71 18.98 -15.14
N VAL A 78 -37.83 19.98 -14.28
CA VAL A 78 -39.11 20.62 -13.88
C VAL A 78 -39.29 22.02 -14.53
N ILE A 79 -38.35 22.47 -15.36
CA ILE A 79 -38.48 23.64 -16.26
C ILE A 79 -38.63 23.13 -17.68
#